data_AF-A0A2D8MVV1-F1
#
_entry.id   AF-A0A2D8MVV1-F1
#
_cell.length_a   1.000
_cell.length_b   1.000
_cell.length_c   1.000
_cell.angle_alpha   90.00
_cell.angle_beta   90.00
_cell.angle_gamma   90.00
#
_symmetry.space_group_name_H-M   'P 1'
#
loop_
_entity.id
_entity.type
_entity.pdbx_description
1 polymer ?
#
loop_
_entity_poly.entity_id
_entity_poly.type
_entity_poly.pdbx_seq_one_letter_code
_entity_poly.pdbx_strand_id
1 'polypeptide(L)'
;MRVFEVREQFGNCLELVSMDPNFHNITVGLFIKNDILTVWSYSKIEGVKSRLNTIRDKMVELGGLKSTDEDFKLKVPKGYFIERPLRFLFTQSVEKDPGFKFDDGPISASDNKTKLSFTIQGQYQNDNYVYVVSTTGEHERPIIRIRAVVGGFVKYGECIKLNDDSFCFKDKKQHDEYIRVLLPYARNVSAVENMITTSEQTGQMNTQTLGFSQ
;
A
#
# COMPACT_ATOMS: atom_id res chain seq x y z
N MET A 1 -26.38 1.21 -15.10
CA MET A 1 -26.30 2.59 -14.60
C MET A 1 -25.43 3.40 -15.54
N ARG A 2 -25.81 4.65 -15.82
CA ARG A 2 -24.98 5.64 -16.52
C ARG A 2 -23.91 6.21 -15.57
N VAL A 3 -22.92 6.89 -16.12
CA VAL A 3 -21.79 7.44 -15.35
C VAL A 3 -22.25 8.39 -14.25
N PHE A 4 -23.17 9.30 -14.55
CA PHE A 4 -23.65 10.26 -13.54
C PHE A 4 -24.41 9.57 -12.40
N GLU A 5 -25.22 8.54 -12.70
CA GLU A 5 -25.98 7.77 -11.70
C GLU A 5 -25.01 7.05 -10.74
N VAL A 6 -23.92 6.51 -11.26
CA VAL A 6 -22.86 5.89 -10.44
C VAL A 6 -22.19 6.93 -9.53
N ARG A 7 -21.87 8.12 -10.05
CA ARG A 7 -21.27 9.18 -9.24
C ARG A 7 -22.21 9.68 -8.14
N GLU A 8 -23.50 9.84 -8.45
CA GLU A 8 -24.50 10.23 -7.45
C GLU A 8 -24.68 9.15 -6.38
N GLN A 9 -24.70 7.87 -6.78
CA GLN A 9 -24.97 6.78 -5.87
C GLN A 9 -23.74 6.39 -5.04
N PHE A 10 -22.59 6.19 -5.67
CA PHE A 10 -21.37 5.64 -5.06
C PHE A 10 -20.28 6.68 -4.78
N GLY A 11 -20.47 7.93 -5.23
CA GLY A 11 -19.55 9.03 -4.96
C GLY A 11 -18.34 9.08 -5.90
N ASN A 12 -17.19 9.42 -5.35
CA ASN A 12 -15.97 9.66 -6.13
C ASN A 12 -15.30 8.34 -6.50
N CYS A 13 -14.78 8.24 -7.72
CA CYS A 13 -13.90 7.14 -8.10
C CYS A 13 -12.53 7.32 -7.44
N LEU A 14 -12.13 6.36 -6.61
CA LEU A 14 -10.80 6.31 -5.99
C LEU A 14 -9.79 5.67 -6.93
N GLU A 15 -10.14 4.54 -7.56
CA GLU A 15 -9.21 3.78 -8.39
C GLU A 15 -9.94 3.03 -9.50
N LEU A 16 -9.24 2.79 -10.61
CA LEU A 16 -9.77 2.06 -11.76
C LEU A 16 -8.73 1.05 -12.26
N VAL A 17 -9.06 -0.23 -12.20
CA VAL A 17 -8.28 -1.30 -12.85
C VAL A 17 -8.88 -1.57 -14.21
N SER A 18 -8.13 -1.26 -15.27
CA SER A 18 -8.64 -1.30 -16.65
C SER A 18 -9.00 -2.71 -17.13
N MET A 19 -8.26 -3.71 -16.69
CA MET A 19 -8.44 -5.10 -17.08
C MET A 19 -8.33 -6.01 -15.86
N ASP A 20 -9.43 -6.67 -15.51
CA ASP A 20 -9.46 -7.73 -14.51
C ASP A 20 -8.94 -9.05 -15.12
N PRO A 21 -7.70 -9.48 -14.80
CA PRO A 21 -7.12 -10.68 -15.40
C PRO A 21 -7.82 -11.96 -14.95
N ASN A 22 -8.60 -11.91 -13.87
CA ASN A 22 -9.31 -13.06 -13.33
C ASN A 22 -10.77 -13.13 -13.79
N PHE A 23 -11.24 -12.17 -14.60
CA PHE A 23 -12.62 -12.17 -15.09
C PHE A 23 -12.80 -11.33 -16.37
N HIS A 24 -12.71 -12.00 -17.53
CA HIS A 24 -13.04 -11.43 -18.86
C HIS A 24 -12.40 -10.07 -19.20
N ASN A 25 -11.28 -9.70 -18.56
CA ASN A 25 -10.59 -8.42 -18.76
C ASN A 25 -11.51 -7.19 -18.65
N ILE A 26 -12.55 -7.27 -17.81
CA ILE A 26 -13.45 -6.14 -17.60
C ILE A 26 -12.76 -5.03 -16.83
N THR A 27 -13.20 -3.79 -17.02
CA THR A 27 -12.79 -2.68 -16.15
C THR A 27 -13.57 -2.72 -14.85
N VAL A 28 -12.88 -2.55 -13.72
CA VAL A 28 -13.47 -2.48 -12.38
C VAL A 28 -12.99 -1.22 -11.68
N GLY A 29 -13.89 -0.49 -11.03
CA GLY A 29 -13.60 0.70 -10.25
C GLY A 29 -13.93 0.55 -8.78
N LEU A 30 -13.19 1.27 -7.94
CA LEU A 30 -13.48 1.47 -6.53
C LEU A 30 -14.03 2.88 -6.34
N PHE A 31 -15.22 2.99 -5.77
CA PHE A 31 -15.87 4.26 -5.49
C PHE A 31 -16.01 4.47 -3.99
N ILE A 32 -16.01 5.73 -3.53
CA ILE A 32 -16.26 6.09 -2.13
C ILE A 32 -17.31 7.18 -1.99
N LYS A 33 -18.24 6.96 -1.05
CA LYS A 33 -19.17 7.97 -0.56
C LYS A 33 -19.28 7.84 0.95
N ASN A 34 -18.93 8.92 1.66
CA ASN A 34 -18.78 8.94 3.11
C ASN A 34 -17.71 7.94 3.56
N ASP A 35 -18.09 6.88 4.28
CA ASP A 35 -17.25 5.79 4.77
C ASP A 35 -17.54 4.44 4.08
N ILE A 36 -18.34 4.46 3.01
CA ILE A 36 -18.70 3.27 2.23
C ILE A 36 -17.92 3.26 0.92
N LEU A 37 -17.18 2.17 0.73
CA LEU A 37 -16.55 1.79 -0.52
C LEU A 37 -17.53 0.94 -1.34
N THR A 38 -17.52 1.10 -2.66
CA THR A 38 -18.30 0.28 -3.59
C THR A 38 -17.41 -0.19 -4.73
N VAL A 39 -17.32 -1.51 -4.92
CA VAL A 39 -16.67 -2.14 -6.08
C VAL A 39 -17.68 -2.19 -7.22
N TRP A 40 -17.35 -1.64 -8.39
CA TRP A 40 -18.31 -1.52 -9.47
C TRP A 40 -17.71 -1.72 -10.87
N SER A 41 -18.51 -2.27 -11.78
CA SER A 41 -18.20 -2.34 -13.21
C SER A 41 -19.43 -1.99 -14.03
N TYR A 42 -19.22 -1.38 -15.20
CA TYR A 42 -20.28 -1.16 -16.19
C TYR A 42 -20.52 -2.38 -17.09
N SER A 43 -19.69 -3.43 -16.98
CA SER A 43 -19.84 -4.66 -17.75
C SER A 43 -21.18 -5.34 -17.46
N LYS A 44 -21.79 -5.91 -18.49
CA LYS A 44 -23.05 -6.66 -18.42
C LYS A 44 -22.86 -8.17 -18.59
N ILE A 45 -21.59 -8.62 -18.63
CA ILE A 45 -21.27 -10.04 -18.80
C ILE A 45 -21.83 -10.83 -17.61
N GLU A 46 -22.38 -12.01 -17.89
CA GLU A 46 -22.89 -12.91 -16.87
C GLU A 46 -21.80 -13.26 -15.85
N GLY A 47 -22.16 -13.30 -14.56
CA GLY A 47 -21.20 -13.56 -13.48
C GLY A 47 -20.50 -12.31 -12.92
N VAL A 48 -20.63 -11.13 -13.54
CA VAL A 48 -19.95 -9.90 -13.07
C VAL A 48 -20.25 -9.58 -11.60
N LYS A 49 -21.51 -9.76 -11.16
CA LYS A 49 -21.90 -9.52 -9.77
C LYS A 49 -21.13 -10.43 -8.81
N SER A 50 -21.03 -11.72 -9.12
CA SER A 50 -20.26 -12.67 -8.31
C SER A 50 -18.80 -12.23 -8.21
N ARG A 51 -18.19 -11.83 -9.33
CA ARG A 51 -16.82 -11.31 -9.35
C ARG A 51 -16.63 -10.06 -8.50
N LEU A 52 -17.54 -9.08 -8.60
CA LEU A 52 -17.46 -7.85 -7.79
C LEU A 52 -17.54 -8.16 -6.29
N ASN A 53 -18.36 -9.13 -5.89
CA ASN A 53 -18.41 -9.60 -4.50
C ASN A 53 -17.12 -10.30 -4.09
N THR A 54 -16.52 -11.13 -4.96
CA THR A 54 -15.20 -11.73 -4.69
C THR A 54 -14.13 -10.66 -4.44
N ILE A 55 -14.09 -9.59 -5.26
CA ILE A 55 -13.14 -8.49 -5.06
C ILE A 55 -13.41 -7.76 -3.74
N ARG A 56 -14.68 -7.47 -3.44
CA ARG A 56 -15.09 -6.84 -2.18
C ARG A 56 -14.68 -7.67 -0.96
N ASP A 57 -14.93 -8.97 -0.98
CA ASP A 57 -14.56 -9.88 0.10
C ASP A 57 -13.04 -9.96 0.25
N LYS A 58 -12.32 -9.87 -0.86
CA LYS A 58 -10.86 -9.84 -0.84
C LYS A 58 -10.30 -8.59 -0.20
N MET A 59 -10.91 -7.43 -0.44
CA MET A 59 -10.51 -6.19 0.22
C MET A 59 -10.76 -6.25 1.74
N VAL A 60 -11.84 -6.91 2.17
CA VAL A 60 -12.10 -7.17 3.60
C VAL A 60 -11.02 -8.08 4.19
N GLU A 61 -10.72 -9.20 3.53
CA GLU A 61 -9.73 -10.18 3.98
C GLU A 61 -8.30 -9.60 4.06
N LEU A 62 -7.87 -8.84 3.05
CA LEU A 62 -6.50 -8.37 2.93
C LEU A 62 -6.23 -7.00 3.57
N GLY A 63 -7.28 -6.21 3.83
CA GLY A 63 -7.17 -4.77 4.08
C GLY A 63 -7.68 -4.27 5.43
N GLY A 64 -8.13 -5.16 6.32
CA GLY A 64 -8.69 -4.76 7.62
C GLY A 64 -10.00 -3.96 7.51
N LEU A 65 -10.67 -4.03 6.35
CA LEU A 65 -11.95 -3.35 6.10
C LEU A 65 -13.10 -4.19 6.67
N LYS A 66 -14.29 -3.59 6.77
CA LYS A 66 -15.48 -4.29 7.29
C LYS A 66 -16.46 -4.61 6.17
N SER A 67 -17.00 -5.81 6.18
CA SER A 67 -18.10 -6.18 5.30
C SER A 67 -19.37 -5.39 5.63
N THR A 68 -20.25 -5.29 4.64
CA THR A 68 -21.64 -4.85 4.80
C THR A 68 -22.56 -5.95 4.28
N ASP A 69 -23.84 -5.92 4.67
CA ASP A 69 -24.83 -6.87 4.15
C ASP A 69 -25.22 -6.59 2.69
N GLU A 70 -24.85 -5.42 2.17
CA GLU A 70 -25.10 -5.03 0.79
C GLU A 70 -24.03 -5.56 -0.18
N ASP A 71 -24.48 -5.95 -1.38
CA ASP A 71 -23.62 -6.38 -2.47
C ASP A 71 -22.60 -5.30 -2.87
N PHE A 72 -21.37 -5.76 -3.16
CA PHE A 72 -20.23 -4.98 -3.64
C PHE A 72 -19.76 -3.84 -2.73
N LYS A 73 -20.37 -3.68 -1.56
CA LYS A 73 -20.07 -2.63 -0.61
C LYS A 73 -19.26 -3.14 0.57
N LEU A 74 -18.44 -2.26 1.09
CA LEU A 74 -17.63 -2.46 2.29
C LEU A 74 -17.43 -1.14 3.01
N LYS A 75 -17.19 -1.20 4.31
CA LYS A 75 -17.08 -0.05 5.19
C LYS A 75 -15.64 0.16 5.62
N VAL A 76 -15.19 1.42 5.56
CA VAL A 76 -13.90 1.83 6.10
C VAL A 76 -14.05 2.09 7.60
N PRO A 77 -13.32 1.37 8.49
CA PRO A 77 -13.32 1.69 9.91
C PRO A 77 -12.87 3.13 10.19
N LYS A 78 -13.30 3.70 11.31
CA LYS A 78 -12.90 5.06 11.70
C LYS A 78 -11.38 5.16 11.84
N GLY A 79 -10.76 6.01 11.01
CA GLY A 79 -9.31 6.20 10.98
C GLY A 79 -8.55 5.26 10.03
N TYR A 80 -9.22 4.31 9.36
CA TYR A 80 -8.59 3.41 8.39
C TYR A 80 -8.53 3.97 6.97
N PHE A 81 -9.11 5.14 6.73
CA PHE A 81 -9.07 5.76 5.41
C PHE A 81 -7.69 6.37 5.17
N ILE A 82 -6.87 5.65 4.40
CA ILE A 82 -5.62 6.15 3.83
C ILE A 82 -5.70 5.83 2.34
N GLU A 83 -5.87 6.87 1.52
CA GLU A 83 -6.28 6.71 0.12
C GLU A 83 -5.28 5.88 -0.68
N ARG A 84 -3.98 6.16 -0.55
CA ARG A 84 -2.96 5.48 -1.35
C ARG A 84 -2.84 3.98 -1.03
N PRO A 85 -2.74 3.54 0.24
CA PRO A 85 -2.85 2.11 0.58
C PRO A 85 -4.14 1.45 0.09
N LEU A 86 -5.29 2.13 0.17
CA LEU A 86 -6.57 1.61 -0.32
C LEU A 86 -6.57 1.34 -1.82
N ARG A 87 -5.95 2.22 -2.62
CA ARG A 87 -5.77 2.02 -4.06
C ARG A 87 -4.95 0.76 -4.34
N PHE A 88 -3.82 0.59 -3.64
CA PHE A 88 -2.99 -0.62 -3.77
C PHE A 88 -3.73 -1.89 -3.36
N LEU A 89 -4.47 -1.84 -2.26
CA LEU A 89 -5.30 -2.95 -1.80
C LEU A 89 -6.30 -3.35 -2.89
N PHE A 90 -7.04 -2.39 -3.44
CA PHE A 90 -8.01 -2.65 -4.49
C PHE A 90 -7.37 -3.25 -5.75
N THR A 91 -6.28 -2.66 -6.24
CA THR A 91 -5.55 -3.19 -7.40
C THR A 91 -5.13 -4.65 -7.15
N GLN A 92 -4.58 -4.95 -5.97
CA GLN A 92 -4.23 -6.32 -5.61
C GLN A 92 -5.44 -7.25 -5.50
N SER A 93 -6.57 -6.79 -4.97
CA SER A 93 -7.81 -7.58 -4.89
C SER A 93 -8.42 -7.89 -6.27
N VAL A 94 -8.15 -7.06 -7.28
CA VAL A 94 -8.55 -7.32 -8.67
C VAL A 94 -7.54 -8.24 -9.37
N GLU A 95 -6.25 -7.92 -9.28
CA GLU A 95 -5.22 -8.53 -10.13
C GLU A 95 -4.69 -9.88 -9.62
N LYS A 96 -4.61 -10.07 -8.29
CA LYS A 96 -4.09 -11.33 -7.73
C LYS A 96 -5.11 -12.46 -7.87
N ASP A 97 -4.59 -13.69 -7.81
CA ASP A 97 -5.41 -14.89 -7.72
C ASP A 97 -6.46 -14.75 -6.59
N PRO A 98 -7.74 -15.10 -6.83
CA PRO A 98 -8.79 -14.97 -5.82
C PRO A 98 -8.51 -15.72 -4.51
N GLY A 99 -7.74 -16.81 -4.57
CA GLY A 99 -7.29 -17.60 -3.43
C GLY A 99 -6.05 -17.05 -2.71
N PHE A 100 -5.39 -16.02 -3.23
CA PHE A 100 -4.18 -15.45 -2.64
C PHE A 100 -4.41 -14.97 -1.20
N LYS A 101 -3.55 -15.34 -0.25
CA LYS A 101 -3.60 -14.78 1.11
C LYS A 101 -2.22 -14.27 1.49
N PHE A 102 -2.19 -13.29 2.38
CA PHE A 102 -0.95 -12.98 3.08
C PHE A 102 -0.69 -14.06 4.13
N ASP A 103 0.59 -14.32 4.40
CA ASP A 103 0.97 -15.17 5.52
C ASP A 103 0.58 -14.50 6.84
N ASP A 104 0.01 -15.26 7.77
CA ASP A 104 -0.36 -14.78 9.12
C ASP A 104 0.86 -14.52 10.02
N GLY A 105 2.05 -14.90 9.55
CA GLY A 105 3.31 -14.75 10.28
C GLY A 105 3.83 -13.30 10.33
N PRO A 106 5.09 -13.14 10.78
CA PRO A 106 5.77 -11.84 10.81
C PRO A 106 5.71 -11.15 9.45
N ILE A 107 5.46 -9.84 9.46
CA ILE A 107 5.44 -9.04 8.24
C ILE A 107 6.87 -9.02 7.68
N SER A 108 7.10 -9.81 6.64
CA SER A 108 8.43 -10.02 6.10
C SER A 108 8.39 -10.26 4.60
N ALA A 109 9.52 -9.98 3.94
CA ALA A 109 9.71 -10.27 2.52
C ALA A 109 11.19 -10.32 2.19
N SER A 110 11.58 -11.26 1.32
CA SER A 110 12.92 -11.30 0.75
C SER A 110 13.22 -10.02 -0.03
N ASP A 111 14.48 -9.64 -0.12
CA ASP A 111 14.90 -8.57 -1.00
C ASP A 111 14.97 -9.05 -2.46
N ASN A 112 14.56 -8.21 -3.40
CA ASN A 112 14.59 -8.55 -4.83
C ASN A 112 16.00 -8.52 -5.45
N LYS A 113 16.96 -7.85 -4.81
CA LYS A 113 18.32 -7.66 -5.37
C LYS A 113 19.43 -8.36 -4.58
N THR A 114 19.14 -8.80 -3.37
CA THR A 114 20.16 -9.27 -2.43
C THR A 114 19.67 -10.51 -1.69
N LYS A 115 20.53 -11.12 -0.88
CA LYS A 115 20.18 -12.24 0.00
C LYS A 115 19.56 -11.78 1.32
N LEU A 116 19.21 -10.50 1.45
CA LEU A 116 18.57 -10.00 2.66
C LEU A 116 17.09 -10.42 2.70
N SER A 117 16.58 -10.59 3.91
CA SER A 117 15.15 -10.67 4.19
C SER A 117 14.76 -9.54 5.13
N PHE A 118 13.76 -8.75 4.74
CA PHE A 118 13.22 -7.68 5.57
C PHE A 118 12.19 -8.23 6.55
N THR A 119 12.17 -7.68 7.76
CA THR A 119 11.15 -7.91 8.78
C THR A 119 10.69 -6.56 9.33
N ILE A 120 9.38 -6.38 9.43
CA ILE A 120 8.74 -5.16 9.95
C ILE A 120 8.02 -5.50 11.24
N GLN A 121 8.33 -4.75 12.30
CA GLN A 121 7.70 -4.90 13.61
C GLN A 121 7.10 -3.56 14.04
N GLY A 122 5.85 -3.60 14.49
CA GLY A 122 5.14 -2.45 15.04
C GLY A 122 5.20 -2.42 16.57
N GLN A 123 5.36 -1.23 17.14
CA GLN A 123 5.30 -1.03 18.58
C GLN A 123 4.76 0.37 18.94
N TYR A 124 4.04 0.46 20.05
CA TYR A 124 3.59 1.74 20.59
C TYR A 124 4.75 2.47 21.29
N GLN A 125 4.97 3.72 20.91
CA GLN A 125 5.92 4.65 21.54
C GLN A 125 5.26 6.01 21.69
N ASN A 126 5.03 6.47 22.94
CA ASN A 126 4.47 7.80 23.25
C ASN A 126 3.24 8.14 22.39
N ASP A 127 2.22 7.29 22.44
CA ASP A 127 0.97 7.37 21.67
C ASP A 127 1.08 7.24 20.13
N ASN A 128 2.28 6.98 19.60
CA ASN A 128 2.49 6.67 18.20
C ASN A 128 2.70 5.18 17.99
N TYR A 129 2.03 4.59 17.01
CA TYR A 129 2.39 3.28 16.51
C TYR A 129 3.53 3.41 15.50
N VAL A 130 4.71 2.89 15.85
CA VAL A 130 5.94 2.99 15.07
C VAL A 130 6.27 1.64 14.47
N TYR A 131 6.51 1.61 13.17
CA TYR A 131 7.05 0.45 12.46
C TYR A 131 8.56 0.57 12.33
N VAL A 132 9.27 -0.49 12.67
CA VAL A 132 10.73 -0.61 12.54
C VAL A 132 11.05 -1.69 11.50
N VAL A 133 11.89 -1.33 10.55
CA VAL A 133 12.38 -2.20 9.47
C VAL A 133 13.75 -2.75 9.87
N SER A 134 13.86 -4.08 9.87
CA SER A 134 15.11 -4.79 10.13
C SER A 134 15.42 -5.76 8.97
N THR A 135 16.66 -6.24 8.89
CA THR A 135 17.07 -7.23 7.90
C THR A 135 17.88 -8.35 8.51
N THR A 136 17.73 -9.55 7.94
CA THR A 136 18.63 -10.69 8.18
C THR A 136 19.27 -11.13 6.86
N GLY A 137 20.42 -11.79 6.92
CA GLY A 137 21.20 -12.24 5.75
C GLY A 137 22.44 -11.38 5.47
N GLU A 138 23.19 -11.75 4.44
CA GLU A 138 24.48 -11.13 4.09
C GLU A 138 24.35 -10.09 2.98
N HIS A 139 24.86 -8.89 3.24
CA HIS A 139 25.02 -7.82 2.25
C HIS A 139 26.05 -6.81 2.76
N GLU A 140 26.79 -6.15 1.86
CA GLU A 140 27.82 -5.17 2.26
C GLU A 140 27.25 -3.90 2.90
N ARG A 141 26.02 -3.51 2.50
CA ARG A 141 25.37 -2.27 2.95
C ARG A 141 23.89 -2.48 3.28
N PRO A 142 23.53 -3.27 4.31
CA PRO A 142 22.13 -3.58 4.63
C PRO A 142 21.34 -2.33 5.05
N ILE A 143 21.99 -1.36 5.68
CA ILE A 143 21.37 -0.09 6.13
C ILE A 143 20.78 0.70 4.96
N ILE A 144 21.45 0.74 3.80
CA ILE A 144 20.93 1.44 2.62
C ILE A 144 19.64 0.77 2.11
N ARG A 145 19.60 -0.57 2.18
CA ARG A 145 18.41 -1.36 1.78
C ARG A 145 17.24 -1.10 2.74
N ILE A 146 17.50 -1.02 4.05
CA ILE A 146 16.52 -0.63 5.07
C ILE A 146 15.95 0.76 4.77
N ARG A 147 16.82 1.76 4.57
CA ARG A 147 16.40 3.14 4.23
C ARG A 147 15.54 3.19 2.98
N ALA A 148 15.85 2.37 1.97
CA ALA A 148 15.04 2.28 0.76
C ALA A 148 13.64 1.71 1.02
N VAL A 149 13.51 0.69 1.87
CA VAL A 149 12.19 0.16 2.26
C VAL A 149 11.38 1.24 2.99
N VAL A 150 11.99 1.95 3.93
CA VAL A 150 11.34 3.09 4.63
C VAL A 150 10.89 4.16 3.61
N GLY A 151 11.76 4.53 2.66
CA GLY A 151 11.41 5.45 1.57
C GLY A 151 10.26 4.93 0.68
N GLY A 152 10.19 3.61 0.48
CA GLY A 152 9.07 2.95 -0.17
C GLY A 152 7.74 3.14 0.56
N PHE A 153 7.72 2.98 1.89
CA PHE A 153 6.51 3.23 2.68
C PHE A 153 6.10 4.71 2.70
N VAL A 154 7.06 5.63 2.74
CA VAL A 154 6.77 7.07 2.59
C VAL A 154 6.12 7.34 1.22
N LYS A 155 6.68 6.76 0.16
CA LYS A 155 6.20 6.96 -1.23
C LYS A 155 4.82 6.34 -1.46
N TYR A 156 4.61 5.09 -1.07
CA TYR A 156 3.42 4.32 -1.44
C TYR A 156 2.34 4.30 -0.35
N GLY A 157 2.71 4.45 0.92
CA GLY A 157 1.80 4.43 2.06
C GLY A 157 1.46 5.81 2.64
N GLU A 158 2.07 6.88 2.11
CA GLU A 158 2.02 8.22 2.70
C GLU A 158 2.50 8.27 4.15
N CYS A 159 3.39 7.36 4.52
CA CYS A 159 3.96 7.30 5.86
C CYS A 159 4.88 8.49 6.13
N ILE A 160 5.04 8.80 7.41
CA ILE A 160 6.02 9.76 7.90
C ILE A 160 7.27 8.98 8.31
N LYS A 161 8.41 9.31 7.72
CA LYS A 161 9.72 8.80 8.16
C LYS A 161 10.02 9.37 9.55
N LEU A 162 10.38 8.51 10.50
CA LEU A 162 10.81 8.92 11.84
C LEU A 162 12.33 8.87 11.94
N ASN A 163 12.91 7.71 11.60
CA ASN A 163 14.37 7.50 11.53
C ASN A 163 14.73 6.79 10.21
N ASP A 164 16.01 6.44 10.03
CA ASP A 164 16.49 5.69 8.87
C ASP A 164 15.90 4.30 8.72
N ASP A 165 15.42 3.71 9.81
CA ASP A 165 14.86 2.37 9.90
C ASP A 165 13.38 2.35 10.33
N SER A 166 12.75 3.52 10.55
CA SER A 166 11.42 3.55 11.13
C SER A 166 10.49 4.61 10.52
N PHE A 167 9.20 4.31 10.58
CA PHE A 167 8.13 5.16 10.06
C PHE A 167 6.81 4.94 10.81
N CYS A 168 5.85 5.82 10.60
CA CYS A 168 4.48 5.65 11.07
C CYS A 168 3.47 6.17 10.03
N PHE A 169 2.21 5.75 10.15
CA PHE A 169 1.12 6.39 9.41
C PHE A 169 0.80 7.76 10.00
N LYS A 170 0.26 8.67 9.18
CA LYS A 170 -0.08 10.05 9.59
C LYS A 170 -1.04 10.12 10.78
N ASP A 171 -1.94 9.15 10.88
CA ASP A 171 -2.90 9.04 11.98
C ASP A 171 -2.31 8.39 13.24
N LYS A 172 -1.04 7.96 13.17
CA LYS A 172 -0.24 7.37 14.25
C LYS A 172 -0.79 6.05 14.80
N LYS A 173 -1.65 5.37 14.05
CA LYS A 173 -2.27 4.11 14.45
C LYS A 173 -1.65 2.91 13.73
N GLN A 174 -1.97 1.74 14.27
CA GLN A 174 -1.67 0.45 13.67
C GLN A 174 -2.57 0.19 12.46
N HIS A 175 -1.98 -0.32 11.38
CA HIS A 175 -2.56 -0.66 10.07
C HIS A 175 -1.69 -1.75 9.41
N ASP A 176 -1.55 -2.89 10.09
CA ASP A 176 -0.64 -3.98 9.68
C ASP A 176 -1.01 -4.55 8.30
N GLU A 177 -2.30 -4.58 7.99
CA GLU A 177 -2.85 -5.01 6.72
C GLU A 177 -2.33 -4.13 5.57
N TYR A 178 -2.30 -2.81 5.76
CA TYR A 178 -1.69 -1.91 4.78
C TYR A 178 -0.19 -2.09 4.67
N ILE A 179 0.52 -2.42 5.76
CA ILE A 179 1.95 -2.74 5.65
C ILE A 179 2.15 -3.97 4.76
N ARG A 180 1.35 -5.03 4.93
CA ARG A 180 1.42 -6.24 4.11
C ARG A 180 1.11 -5.97 2.63
N VAL A 181 0.08 -5.16 2.36
CA VAL A 181 -0.28 -4.72 1.00
C VAL A 181 0.87 -3.95 0.33
N LEU A 182 1.52 -3.07 1.07
CA LEU A 182 2.51 -2.15 0.53
C LEU A 182 3.92 -2.73 0.45
N LEU A 183 4.28 -3.69 1.31
CA LEU A 183 5.65 -4.23 1.40
C LEU A 183 6.20 -4.73 0.06
N PRO A 184 5.44 -5.44 -0.81
CA PRO A 184 5.93 -5.84 -2.13
C PRO A 184 6.39 -4.67 -3.01
N TYR A 185 5.77 -3.49 -2.87
CA TYR A 185 6.12 -2.28 -3.59
C TYR A 185 7.23 -1.51 -2.87
N ALA A 186 7.14 -1.39 -1.54
CA ALA A 186 8.10 -0.65 -0.73
C ALA A 186 9.51 -1.27 -0.81
N ARG A 187 9.61 -2.61 -0.90
CA ARG A 187 10.88 -3.32 -1.09
C ARG A 187 11.43 -3.27 -2.52
N ASN A 188 10.69 -2.73 -3.48
CA ASN A 188 11.18 -2.57 -4.84
C ASN A 188 12.08 -1.32 -4.93
N VAL A 189 13.29 -1.49 -4.41
CA VAL A 189 14.25 -0.43 -4.18
C VAL A 189 14.65 0.32 -5.46
N SER A 190 14.57 -0.29 -6.67
CA SER A 190 14.90 0.40 -7.93
C SER A 190 14.10 1.69 -8.15
N ALA A 191 12.87 1.76 -7.64
CA ALA A 191 12.01 2.95 -7.77
C ALA A 191 12.24 4.01 -6.68
N VAL A 192 13.10 3.72 -5.69
CA VAL A 192 13.39 4.56 -4.51
C VAL A 192 14.88 4.96 -4.44
N GLU A 193 15.79 4.09 -4.91
CA GLU A 193 17.25 4.34 -5.01
C GLU A 193 17.55 5.63 -5.76
N ASN A 194 16.87 5.92 -6.88
CA ASN A 194 17.05 7.17 -7.63
C ASN A 194 16.81 8.42 -6.76
N MET A 195 15.91 8.37 -5.78
CA MET A 195 15.65 9.49 -4.87
C MET A 195 16.72 9.59 -3.77
N ILE A 196 17.24 8.46 -3.28
CA ILE A 196 18.29 8.44 -2.25
C ILE A 196 19.62 8.94 -2.83
N THR A 197 20.02 8.44 -4.01
CA THR A 197 21.25 8.91 -4.68
C THR A 197 21.21 10.41 -4.96
N THR A 198 20.05 10.95 -5.36
CA THR A 198 19.87 12.39 -5.58
C THR A 198 20.01 13.19 -4.27
N SER A 199 19.46 12.68 -3.16
CA SER A 199 19.56 13.34 -1.84
C SER A 199 20.98 13.30 -1.26
N GLU A 200 21.72 12.20 -1.46
CA GLU A 200 23.12 12.07 -1.04
C GLU A 200 24.05 12.95 -1.89
N GLN A 201 23.81 13.06 -3.20
CA GLN A 201 24.51 14.00 -4.08
C GLN A 201 24.25 15.46 -3.68
N THR A 202 23.03 15.79 -3.26
CA THR A 202 22.69 17.14 -2.81
C THR A 202 23.33 17.45 -1.45
N GLY A 203 23.36 16.48 -0.51
CA GLY A 203 24.05 16.62 0.78
C GLY A 203 25.57 16.77 0.66
N GLN A 204 26.19 16.10 -0.33
CA GLN A 204 27.62 16.25 -0.63
C GLN A 204 27.94 17.59 -1.32
N MET A 205 27.07 18.11 -2.18
CA MET A 205 27.24 19.44 -2.76
C MET A 205 27.20 20.55 -1.70
N ASN A 206 26.39 20.39 -0.65
CA ASN A 206 26.23 21.40 0.40
C ASN A 206 27.42 21.47 1.39
N THR A 207 28.20 20.40 1.50
CA THR A 207 29.35 20.31 2.41
C THR A 207 30.68 20.70 1.75
N GLN A 208 30.76 20.69 0.41
CA GLN A 208 31.94 21.18 -0.32
C GLN A 208 32.00 22.71 -0.45
N THR A 209 30.88 23.42 -0.28
CA THR A 209 30.82 24.90 -0.39
C THR A 209 31.26 25.63 0.90
N LEU A 210 31.47 24.92 2.01
CA LEU A 210 31.88 25.50 3.30
C LEU A 210 33.38 25.37 3.59
N GLY A 211 34.16 24.81 2.67
CA GLY A 211 35.62 24.76 2.76
C GLY A 211 36.25 25.87 1.93
N PHE A 212 37.03 26.71 2.61
CA PHE A 212 37.96 27.73 2.08
C PHE A 212 37.38 29.12 1.79
N SER A 213 37.45 29.98 2.80
CA SER A 213 37.91 31.36 2.63
C SER A 213 38.83 31.67 3.82
N GLN A 214 40.13 31.49 3.62
CA GLN A 214 41.17 32.19 4.39
C GLN A 214 41.38 33.56 3.77
#